data_AF-A0A0C9YW27-F1
#
_entry.id   AF-A0A0C9YW27-F1
#
_cell.length_a   1.000
_cell.length_b   1.000
_cell.length_c   1.000
_cell.angle_alpha   90.00
_cell.angle_beta   90.00
_cell.angle_gamma   90.00
#
_symmetry.space_group_name_H-M   'P 1'
#
loop_
_entity.id
_entity.type
_entity.pdbx_description
1 polymer ?
#
loop_
_entity_poly.entity_id
_entity_poly.type
_entity_poly.pdbx_seq_one_letter_code
_entity_poly.pdbx_strand_id
1 'polypeptide(L)'
;LPPPGPAHYAVRRALWLTPAKVPEHAPSSSSRLRLEQLLSQPGAVRSDESWKGGVQKVWNGLVGGGRLRRRLPMNLVIKVIHAGWLRDPETWPAGAEVPESDED
;
A
#
# COMPACT_ATOMS: atom_id res chain seq x y z
N LEU A 1 -30.85 -14.51 4.54
CA LEU A 1 -29.97 -14.16 5.69
C LEU A 1 -30.83 -14.14 6.94
N PRO A 2 -30.34 -14.59 8.11
CA PRO A 2 -31.09 -14.50 9.36
C PRO A 2 -31.34 -13.02 9.75
N PRO A 3 -32.31 -12.72 10.64
CA PRO A 3 -32.53 -11.37 11.14
C PRO A 3 -31.28 -10.79 11.83
N PRO A 4 -31.11 -9.46 11.88
CA PRO A 4 -29.98 -8.80 12.55
C PRO A 4 -29.77 -9.33 13.97
N GLY A 5 -28.54 -9.76 14.26
CA GLY A 5 -28.16 -10.40 15.51
C GLY A 5 -26.90 -11.26 15.38
N PRO A 6 -26.55 -12.03 16.42
CA PRO A 6 -25.33 -12.84 16.42
C PRO A 6 -25.26 -13.84 15.27
N ALA A 7 -26.38 -14.48 14.93
CA ALA A 7 -26.46 -15.41 13.80
C ALA A 7 -26.22 -14.71 12.46
N HIS A 8 -26.71 -13.47 12.30
CA HIS A 8 -26.46 -12.64 11.11
C HIS A 8 -24.99 -12.23 10.99
N TYR A 9 -24.34 -11.89 12.11
CA TYR A 9 -22.89 -11.66 12.13
C TYR A 9 -22.12 -12.90 11.71
N ALA A 10 -22.43 -14.07 12.29
CA ALA A 10 -21.74 -15.32 12.00
C ALA A 10 -21.82 -15.70 10.51
N VAL A 11 -23.02 -15.61 9.90
CA VAL A 11 -23.21 -15.90 8.47
C VAL A 11 -22.48 -14.89 7.59
N ARG A 12 -22.53 -13.58 7.90
CA ARG A 12 -21.77 -12.57 7.13
C ARG A 12 -20.28 -12.76 7.25
N ARG A 13 -19.78 -13.07 8.45
CA ARG A 13 -18.37 -13.34 8.70
C ARG A 13 -17.89 -14.56 7.91
N ALA A 14 -18.68 -15.65 7.90
CA ALA A 14 -18.35 -16.82 7.10
C ALA A 14 -18.22 -16.46 5.61
N LEU A 15 -19.19 -15.71 5.06
CA LEU A 15 -19.14 -15.25 3.67
C LEU A 15 -17.94 -14.34 3.38
N TRP A 16 -17.58 -13.44 4.30
CA TRP A 16 -16.42 -12.56 4.16
C TRP A 16 -15.08 -13.29 4.21
N LEU A 17 -14.99 -14.37 4.98
CA LEU A 17 -13.76 -15.15 5.10
C LEU A 17 -13.62 -16.21 4.00
N THR A 18 -14.69 -16.52 3.27
CA THR A 18 -14.61 -17.36 2.08
C THR A 18 -13.67 -16.70 1.06
N PRO A 19 -12.56 -17.35 0.68
CA PRO A 19 -11.62 -16.78 -0.28
C PRO A 19 -12.35 -16.50 -1.61
N ALA A 20 -12.37 -15.23 -2.02
CA ALA A 20 -12.85 -14.88 -3.35
C ALA A 20 -11.90 -15.44 -4.41
N LYS A 21 -12.38 -15.58 -5.65
CA LYS A 21 -11.55 -15.95 -6.81
C LYS A 21 -10.26 -15.12 -6.82
N VAL A 22 -9.13 -15.80 -6.98
CA VAL A 22 -7.82 -15.14 -7.13
C VAL A 22 -7.95 -14.13 -8.26
N PRO A 23 -7.66 -12.83 -8.04
CA PRO A 23 -7.74 -11.84 -9.08
C PRO A 23 -6.79 -12.22 -10.21
N GLU A 24 -7.27 -12.29 -11.44
CA GLU A 24 -6.39 -12.45 -12.59
C GLU A 24 -5.36 -11.31 -12.62
N HIS A 25 -4.09 -11.69 -12.61
CA HIS A 25 -3.00 -10.76 -12.73
C HIS A 25 -2.89 -10.30 -14.18
N ALA A 26 -3.00 -9.00 -14.41
CA ALA A 26 -2.67 -8.42 -15.71
C ALA A 26 -1.20 -8.75 -16.06
N PRO A 27 -0.89 -8.99 -17.34
CA PRO A 27 0.48 -9.28 -17.76
C PRO A 27 1.42 -8.14 -17.36
N SER A 28 2.57 -8.50 -16.81
CA SER A 28 3.55 -7.56 -16.30
C SER A 28 4.17 -6.75 -17.45
N SER A 29 4.11 -5.42 -17.37
CA SER A 29 4.92 -4.56 -18.25
C SER A 29 6.38 -4.56 -17.80
N SER A 30 7.30 -4.22 -18.70
CA SER A 30 8.71 -4.02 -18.36
C SER A 30 8.90 -3.00 -17.22
N SER A 31 8.13 -1.91 -17.23
CA SER A 31 8.14 -0.91 -16.14
C SER A 31 7.67 -1.50 -14.81
N ARG A 32 6.66 -2.38 -14.83
CA ARG A 32 6.19 -3.07 -13.61
C ARG A 32 7.24 -4.03 -13.08
N LEU A 33 7.87 -4.85 -13.95
CA LEU A 33 8.93 -5.76 -13.54
C LEU A 33 10.12 -5.02 -12.93
N ARG A 34 10.51 -3.89 -13.52
CA ARG A 34 11.58 -3.04 -12.98
C ARG A 34 11.22 -2.48 -11.59
N LEU A 35 9.98 -2.03 -11.41
CA LEU A 35 9.50 -1.56 -10.11
C LEU A 35 9.45 -2.69 -9.07
N GLU A 36 9.00 -3.88 -9.47
CA GLU A 36 9.00 -5.08 -8.63
C GLU A 36 10.41 -5.46 -8.18
N GLN A 37 11.38 -5.44 -9.10
CA GLN A 37 12.78 -5.75 -8.83
C GLN A 37 13.47 -4.70 -7.94
N LEU A 38 13.14 -3.41 -8.13
CA LEU A 38 13.63 -2.35 -7.23
C LEU A 38 13.10 -2.55 -5.81
N LEU A 39 11.80 -2.82 -5.67
CA LEU A 39 11.13 -2.94 -4.38
C LEU A 39 11.22 -4.33 -3.73
N SER A 40 11.86 -5.30 -4.38
CA SER A 40 12.12 -6.63 -3.80
C SER A 40 13.35 -6.63 -2.90
N GLN A 41 14.25 -5.66 -3.03
CA GLN A 41 15.46 -5.58 -2.22
C GLN A 41 15.14 -5.25 -0.76
N PRO A 42 15.84 -5.86 0.22
CA PRO A 42 15.73 -5.48 1.62
C PRO A 42 16.03 -3.98 1.81
N GLY A 43 15.18 -3.28 2.55
CA GLY A 43 15.37 -1.84 2.80
C GLY A 43 15.05 -0.92 1.61
N ALA A 44 14.60 -1.43 0.46
CA ALA A 44 14.32 -0.63 -0.75
C ALA A 44 13.40 0.57 -0.50
N VAL A 45 12.45 0.45 0.42
CA VAL A 45 11.51 1.54 0.79
C VAL A 45 12.26 2.76 1.36
N ARG A 46 13.36 2.53 2.08
CA ARG A 46 14.21 3.58 2.69
C ARG A 46 15.37 4.00 1.79
N SER A 47 15.79 3.18 0.83
CA SER A 47 16.92 3.46 -0.07
C SER A 47 16.64 4.63 -1.02
N ASP A 48 17.58 5.57 -1.09
CA ASP A 48 17.53 6.70 -2.02
C ASP A 48 17.81 6.29 -3.46
N GLU A 49 18.59 5.22 -3.67
CA GLU A 49 18.82 4.61 -4.97
C GLU A 49 17.51 4.06 -5.53
N SER A 50 16.72 3.37 -4.69
CA SER A 50 15.41 2.86 -5.07
C SER A 50 14.43 3.99 -5.36
N TRP A 51 14.48 5.05 -4.55
CA TRP A 51 13.67 6.26 -4.73
C TRP A 51 13.91 6.91 -6.09
N LYS A 52 15.17 7.25 -6.37
CA LYS A 52 15.62 7.87 -7.63
C LYS A 52 15.51 6.92 -8.82
N GLY A 53 15.59 5.61 -8.56
CA GLY A 53 15.52 4.54 -9.57
C GLY A 53 14.15 4.33 -10.22
N GLY A 54 13.10 4.97 -9.69
CA GLY A 54 11.79 5.02 -10.32
C GLY A 54 10.61 5.09 -9.35
N VAL A 55 10.82 4.81 -8.06
CA VAL A 55 9.75 4.84 -7.05
C VAL A 55 9.14 6.24 -6.92
N GLN A 56 9.97 7.30 -6.92
CA GLN A 56 9.51 8.69 -6.85
C GLN A 56 8.50 9.02 -7.96
N LYS A 57 8.78 8.59 -9.19
CA LYS A 57 7.91 8.87 -10.34
C LYS A 57 6.55 8.19 -10.20
N VAL A 58 6.53 6.96 -9.68
CA VAL A 58 5.28 6.22 -9.43
C VAL A 58 4.50 6.87 -8.29
N TRP A 59 5.18 7.22 -7.19
CA TRP A 59 4.59 7.94 -6.06
C TRP A 59 3.91 9.24 -6.49
N ASN A 60 4.63 10.12 -7.19
CA ASN A 60 4.09 11.39 -7.68
C ASN A 60 2.84 11.19 -8.55
N GLY A 61 2.83 10.14 -9.37
CA GLY A 61 1.65 9.78 -10.16
C GLY A 61 0.46 9.34 -9.30
N LEU A 62 0.70 8.60 -8.22
CA LEU A 62 -0.35 8.14 -7.30
C LEU A 62 -0.94 9.29 -6.49
N VAL A 63 -0.11 10.11 -5.83
CA VAL A 63 -0.58 11.22 -5.00
C VAL A 63 -1.19 12.36 -5.82
N GLY A 64 -0.73 12.54 -7.05
CA GLY A 64 -1.32 13.49 -8.00
C GLY A 64 -2.68 13.05 -8.58
N GLY A 65 -3.28 11.96 -8.09
CA GLY A 65 -4.56 11.45 -8.60
C GLY A 65 -4.47 10.82 -9.99
N GLY A 66 -3.26 10.48 -10.44
CA GLY A 66 -3.02 9.88 -11.75
C GLY A 66 -3.67 8.52 -11.88
N ARG A 67 -4.47 8.34 -12.93
CA ARG A 67 -5.14 7.06 -13.19
C ARG A 67 -4.14 6.02 -13.69
N LEU A 68 -4.07 4.87 -13.02
CA LEU A 68 -3.23 3.76 -13.46
C LEU A 68 -3.72 3.20 -14.81
N ARG A 69 -2.86 3.28 -15.84
CA ARG A 69 -3.14 2.70 -17.17
C ARG A 69 -3.25 1.17 -17.14
N ARG A 70 -2.51 0.52 -16.23
CA ARG A 70 -2.56 -0.92 -15.96
C ARG A 70 -2.64 -1.14 -14.46
N ARG A 71 -3.34 -2.20 -14.04
CA ARG A 71 -3.44 -2.58 -12.62
C ARG A 71 -2.05 -2.83 -12.05
N LEU A 72 -1.79 -2.30 -10.86
CA LEU A 72 -0.58 -2.59 -10.09
C LEU A 72 -0.94 -3.51 -8.91
N PRO A 73 -0.11 -4.52 -8.59
CA PRO A 73 -0.26 -5.27 -7.35
C PRO A 73 -0.31 -4.37 -6.12
N MET A 74 -1.27 -4.64 -5.21
CA MET A 74 -1.50 -3.81 -4.02
C MET A 74 -0.26 -3.74 -3.10
N ASN A 75 0.48 -4.84 -2.97
CA ASN A 75 1.73 -4.87 -2.21
C ASN A 75 2.78 -3.88 -2.74
N LEU A 76 2.86 -3.67 -4.05
CA LEU A 76 3.75 -2.67 -4.63
C LEU A 76 3.24 -1.26 -4.37
N VAL A 77 1.92 -1.03 -4.50
CA VAL A 77 1.31 0.26 -4.16
C VAL A 77 1.67 0.63 -2.73
N ILE A 78 1.43 -0.27 -1.77
CA ILE A 78 1.74 -0.04 -0.35
C ILE A 78 3.21 0.33 -0.15
N LYS A 79 4.15 -0.40 -0.79
CA LYS A 79 5.59 -0.10 -0.70
C LYS A 79 5.95 1.26 -1.28
N VAL A 80 5.37 1.65 -2.42
CA VAL A 80 5.58 2.98 -3.03
C VAL A 80 5.04 4.07 -2.12
N ILE A 81 3.82 3.88 -1.58
CA ILE A 81 3.17 4.86 -0.70
C ILE A 81 4.01 5.06 0.57
N HIS A 82 4.42 3.97 1.20
CA HIS A 82 5.28 4.00 2.39
C HIS A 82 6.62 4.69 2.10
N ALA A 83 7.26 4.41 0.95
CA ALA A 83 8.51 5.08 0.57
C ALA A 83 8.36 6.60 0.40
N GLY A 84 7.17 7.04 -0.06
CA GLY A 84 6.81 8.45 -0.17
C GLY A 84 6.59 9.10 1.19
N TRP A 85 5.79 8.49 2.05
CA TRP A 85 5.54 8.98 3.41
C TRP A 85 6.82 9.17 4.22
N LEU A 86 7.76 8.23 4.17
CA LEU A 86 9.05 8.38 4.87
C LEU A 86 9.88 9.59 4.41
N ARG A 87 9.57 10.17 3.26
CA ARG A 87 10.24 11.34 2.68
C ARG A 87 9.39 12.60 2.70
N ASP A 88 8.15 12.47 3.15
CA ASP A 88 7.22 13.56 3.32
C ASP A 88 7.09 13.86 4.81
N PRO A 89 7.80 14.90 5.31
CA PRO A 89 7.81 15.23 6.73
C PRO A 89 6.44 15.70 7.24
N GLU A 90 5.53 16.12 6.34
CA GLU A 90 4.18 16.53 6.70
C GLU A 90 3.27 15.31 6.89
N THR A 91 3.35 14.33 5.99
CA THR A 91 2.51 13.12 6.07
C THR A 91 2.98 12.13 7.13
N TRP A 92 4.28 11.98 7.33
CA TRP A 92 4.82 11.08 8.36
C TRP A 92 5.94 11.77 9.15
N PRO A 93 5.64 12.28 10.36
CA PRO A 93 6.63 12.98 11.18
C PRO A 93 7.54 11.96 11.88
N ALA A 94 8.45 11.35 11.11
CA ALA A 94 9.39 10.36 11.60
C ALA A 94 10.25 10.97 12.73
N GLY A 95 10.17 10.38 13.92
CA GLY A 95 10.88 10.87 15.10
C GLY A 95 10.16 11.98 15.87
N ALA A 96 8.90 12.28 15.55
CA ALA A 96 8.09 13.11 16.44
C ALA A 96 7.86 12.38 17.77
N GLU A 97 8.21 13.06 18.86
CA GLU A 97 7.87 12.64 20.21
C GLU A 97 6.41 12.98 20.45
N VAL A 98 5.64 11.97 20.87
CA VAL A 98 4.26 12.18 21.33
C VAL A 98 4.37 12.82 22.72
N PRO A 99 3.79 14.01 22.95
CA PRO A 99 3.75 14.60 24.28
C PRO A 99 3.13 13.59 25.26
N GLU A 100 3.72 13.44 26.44
CA GLU A 100 3.06 12.73 27.54
C GLU A 100 1.67 13.38 27.74
N SER A 101 0.64 12.54 27.70
CA SER A 101 -0.74 13.00 27.72
C SER A 101 -1.03 13.66 29.07
N ASP A 102 -1.73 14.80 29.07
CA ASP A 102 -2.19 15.51 30.26
C ASP A 102 -3.32 14.72 30.98
N GLU A 103 -3.03 13.51 31.46
CA GLU A 103 -3.86 12.80 32.44
C GLU A 103 -3.34 13.13 33.85
N ASP A 104 -3.75 14.30 34.37
CA ASP A 104 -3.73 14.67 35.79
C ASP A 104 -5.15 14.84 36.33
#